data_AF-A0A645D1U7-F1
#
_entry.id   AF-A0A645D1U7-F1
#
_cell.length_a   1.000
_cell.length_b   1.000
_cell.length_c   1.000
_cell.angle_alpha   90.00
_cell.angle_beta   90.00
_cell.angle_gamma   90.00
#
_symmetry.space_group_name_H-M   'P 1'
#
loop_
_entity.id
_entity.type
_entity.pdbx_description
1 polymer ?
#
loop_
_entity_poly.entity_id
_entity_poly.type
_entity_poly.pdbx_seq_one_letter_code
_entity_poly.pdbx_strand_id
1 'polypeptide(L)'
;MIQGGCPKGTGTGGPGYTFPDEIVDSLKHSTAGVLSMANAGPGTNGSQFFITHVPTPWLDGKHTVFGHVVEGQSVVDTIAQGDKIKHVEILRKGERATSFTVTRESFTQYVLEVEEKNKKAQGKEQAKLDAELKNRFPDATITPSGLRYVVKKAGDGKKNPAYGQKVTVHYTGSLLDGRVFDSSVRRGSPAQFAIGEVIEGWNEALMTMSAGEQRTLIIPPELGYGTMGYPGVIPPNAYLIFDVELIKF
;
A
#
# COMPACT_ATOMS: atom_id res chain seq x y z
N MET A 1 -17.76 10.86 16.48
CA MET A 1 -17.69 11.92 15.46
C MET A 1 -18.99 11.88 14.70
N ILE A 2 -19.42 13.00 14.14
CA ILE A 2 -20.51 13.02 13.15
C ILE A 2 -19.92 13.07 11.75
N GLN A 3 -20.55 12.41 10.79
CA GLN A 3 -20.15 12.43 9.39
C GLN A 3 -21.31 12.86 8.51
N GLY A 4 -21.04 13.72 7.54
CA GLY A 4 -22.03 14.27 6.61
C GLY A 4 -21.45 14.46 5.21
N GLY A 5 -22.23 15.11 4.33
CA GLY A 5 -21.78 15.48 3.00
C GLY A 5 -21.90 14.41 1.91
N CYS A 6 -22.49 13.24 2.20
CA CYS A 6 -22.84 12.25 1.17
C CYS A 6 -24.10 12.70 0.41
N PRO A 7 -24.05 13.01 -0.90
CA PRO A 7 -25.21 13.53 -1.63
C PRO A 7 -26.38 12.54 -1.70
N LYS A 8 -26.07 11.24 -1.61
CA LYS A 8 -27.06 10.15 -1.62
C LYS A 8 -27.63 9.83 -0.23
N GLY A 9 -27.05 10.36 0.85
CA GLY A 9 -27.40 9.99 2.23
C GLY A 9 -27.02 8.56 2.65
N THR A 10 -26.29 7.80 1.83
CA THR A 10 -25.93 6.38 2.08
C THR A 10 -24.56 6.18 2.70
N GLY A 11 -23.76 7.24 2.86
CA GLY A 11 -22.34 7.17 3.26
C GLY A 11 -21.38 6.72 2.15
N THR A 12 -21.89 6.28 0.99
CA THR A 12 -21.09 5.76 -0.14
C THR A 12 -21.09 6.66 -1.38
N GLY A 13 -21.80 7.80 -1.33
CA GLY A 13 -21.88 8.76 -2.42
C GLY A 13 -20.78 9.83 -2.37
N GLY A 14 -20.54 10.46 -3.51
CA GLY A 14 -19.61 11.58 -3.64
C GLY A 14 -20.05 12.52 -4.77
N PRO A 15 -19.27 13.59 -5.03
CA PRO A 15 -19.63 14.65 -5.97
C PRO A 15 -19.32 14.31 -7.44
N GLY A 16 -18.85 13.08 -7.73
CA GLY A 16 -18.46 12.64 -9.07
C GLY A 16 -16.99 12.90 -9.42
N TYR A 17 -16.20 13.36 -8.46
CA TYR A 17 -14.74 13.52 -8.56
C TYR A 17 -14.10 13.29 -7.20
N THR A 18 -12.79 13.06 -7.20
CA THR A 18 -11.95 13.04 -6.00
C THR A 18 -10.83 14.06 -6.10
N PHE A 19 -10.25 14.45 -4.97
CA PHE A 19 -9.11 15.35 -4.92
C PHE A 19 -8.13 14.92 -3.80
N PRO A 20 -6.87 15.36 -3.88
CA PRO A 20 -5.83 14.91 -2.97
C PRO A 20 -6.04 15.33 -1.51
N ASP A 21 -5.26 14.73 -0.61
CA ASP A 21 -5.16 15.17 0.77
C ASP A 21 -4.25 16.40 0.90
N GLU A 22 -4.65 17.32 1.78
CA GLU A 22 -3.92 18.54 2.12
C GLU A 22 -3.45 18.45 3.57
N ILE A 23 -2.67 17.40 3.85
CA ILE A 23 -2.17 17.13 5.21
C ILE A 23 -1.17 18.21 5.61
N VAL A 24 -1.42 18.82 6.77
CA VAL A 24 -0.51 19.77 7.42
C VAL A 24 -0.10 19.22 8.77
N ASP A 25 1.21 19.05 8.99
CA ASP A 25 1.75 18.39 10.20
C ASP A 25 1.33 19.07 11.51
N SER A 26 1.07 20.38 11.49
CA SER A 26 0.63 21.12 12.68
C SER A 26 -0.86 20.99 12.98
N LEU A 27 -1.67 20.51 12.03
CA LEU A 27 -3.11 20.33 12.22
C LEU A 27 -3.39 18.91 12.69
N LYS A 28 -3.97 18.79 13.88
CA LYS A 28 -4.18 17.51 14.60
C LYS A 28 -5.61 17.39 15.11
N HIS A 29 -6.05 16.16 15.29
CA HIS A 29 -7.33 15.79 15.91
C HIS A 29 -7.18 15.71 17.43
N SER A 30 -6.55 16.73 18.04
CA SER A 30 -6.22 16.76 19.47
C SER A 30 -7.36 17.22 20.37
N THR A 31 -8.46 17.72 19.79
CA THR A 31 -9.64 18.23 20.51
C THR A 31 -10.95 17.70 19.92
N ALA A 32 -12.05 17.91 20.64
CA ALA A 32 -13.38 17.88 20.04
C ALA A 32 -13.53 19.01 19.01
N GLY A 33 -14.53 18.88 18.14
CA GLY A 33 -14.90 19.90 17.18
C GLY A 33 -13.98 20.03 15.96
N VAL A 34 -13.02 19.13 15.75
CA VAL A 34 -12.13 19.20 14.58
C VAL A 34 -12.93 18.80 13.34
N LEU A 35 -12.96 19.67 12.33
CA LEU A 35 -13.65 19.49 11.07
C LEU A 35 -12.66 19.01 10.01
N SER A 36 -12.94 17.86 9.39
CA SER A 36 -11.99 17.18 8.51
C SER A 36 -12.68 16.40 7.40
N MET A 37 -11.93 16.13 6.32
CA MET A 37 -12.44 15.39 5.17
C MET A 37 -12.62 13.91 5.50
N ALA A 38 -13.76 13.33 5.12
CA ALA A 38 -13.97 11.89 5.14
C ALA A 38 -13.58 11.31 3.77
N ASN A 39 -12.63 10.38 3.75
CA ASN A 39 -12.09 9.76 2.54
C ASN A 39 -12.10 8.22 2.66
N ALA A 40 -11.96 7.53 1.53
CA ALA A 40 -11.90 6.06 1.46
C ALA A 40 -10.45 5.52 1.53
N GLY A 41 -9.49 6.41 1.76
CA GLY A 41 -8.05 6.16 1.66
C GLY A 41 -7.32 7.40 1.15
N PRO A 42 -5.97 7.36 1.11
CA PRO A 42 -5.16 8.50 0.73
C PRO A 42 -5.55 9.09 -0.64
N GLY A 43 -5.74 10.41 -0.70
CA GLY A 43 -6.01 11.16 -1.90
C GLY A 43 -7.41 10.98 -2.49
N THR A 44 -8.38 10.51 -1.69
CA THR A 44 -9.76 10.25 -2.14
C THR A 44 -10.79 11.19 -1.52
N ASN A 45 -10.39 12.43 -1.23
CA ASN A 45 -11.32 13.44 -0.71
C ASN A 45 -12.43 13.72 -1.72
N GLY A 46 -13.63 13.98 -1.22
CA GLY A 46 -14.81 14.27 -2.02
C GLY A 46 -15.69 15.30 -1.33
N SER A 47 -17.00 15.04 -1.22
CA SER A 47 -17.93 15.95 -0.55
C SER A 47 -18.19 15.60 0.92
N GLN A 48 -17.68 14.45 1.38
CA GLN A 48 -17.94 13.97 2.74
C GLN A 48 -16.95 14.58 3.73
N PHE A 49 -17.43 14.88 4.93
CA PHE A 49 -16.64 15.44 6.03
C PHE A 49 -17.12 14.89 7.37
N PHE A 50 -16.30 15.02 8.40
CA PHE A 50 -16.68 14.70 9.77
C PHE A 50 -16.28 15.78 10.76
N ILE A 51 -16.96 15.81 11.91
CA ILE A 51 -16.64 16.65 13.06
C ILE A 51 -16.43 15.75 14.28
N THR A 52 -15.31 15.92 14.98
CA THR A 52 -14.98 15.09 16.15
C THR A 52 -15.84 15.46 17.37
N HIS A 53 -16.24 14.45 18.17
CA HIS A 53 -16.82 14.69 19.51
C HIS A 53 -15.77 14.73 20.60
N VAL A 54 -14.63 14.08 20.35
CA VAL A 54 -13.53 13.86 21.29
C VAL A 54 -12.22 13.88 20.49
N PRO A 55 -11.05 14.02 21.15
CA PRO A 55 -9.76 13.84 20.48
C PRO A 55 -9.66 12.48 19.79
N THR A 56 -9.18 12.46 18.54
CA THR A 56 -9.03 11.25 17.72
C THR A 56 -7.66 11.21 17.02
N PRO A 57 -6.54 11.15 17.76
CA PRO A 57 -5.18 11.28 17.19
C PRO A 57 -4.81 10.19 16.17
N TRP A 58 -5.49 9.05 16.17
CA TRP A 58 -5.28 7.99 15.16
C TRP A 58 -5.70 8.39 13.73
N LEU A 59 -6.39 9.52 13.56
CA LEU A 59 -6.76 10.13 12.28
C LEU A 59 -5.71 11.11 11.75
N ASP A 60 -4.73 11.48 12.57
CA ASP A 60 -3.68 12.44 12.19
C ASP A 60 -2.88 11.93 11.00
N GLY A 61 -2.65 12.81 10.02
CA GLY A 61 -1.94 12.48 8.78
C GLY A 61 -2.74 11.66 7.78
N LYS A 62 -4.01 11.33 8.06
CA LYS A 62 -4.89 10.53 7.17
C LYS A 62 -6.06 11.31 6.61
N HIS A 63 -6.49 12.36 7.32
CA HIS A 63 -7.63 13.18 6.95
C HIS A 63 -7.24 14.65 6.96
N THR A 64 -7.56 15.36 5.87
CA THR A 64 -7.34 16.81 5.75
C THR A 64 -8.16 17.54 6.80
N VAL A 65 -7.49 18.20 7.73
CA VAL A 65 -8.12 19.12 8.70
C VAL A 65 -8.27 20.48 8.03
N PHE A 66 -9.50 20.98 7.92
CA PHE A 66 -9.77 22.27 7.26
C PHE A 66 -10.58 23.24 8.12
N GLY A 67 -10.88 22.88 9.37
CA GLY A 67 -11.53 23.78 10.30
C GLY A 67 -11.74 23.18 11.69
N HIS A 68 -12.40 23.94 12.56
CA HIS A 68 -12.90 23.46 13.83
C HIS A 68 -14.17 24.22 14.23
N VAL A 69 -14.94 23.62 15.14
CA VAL A 69 -16.11 24.23 15.76
C VAL A 69 -15.64 25.36 16.69
N VAL A 70 -16.07 26.59 16.42
CA VAL A 70 -15.78 27.76 17.26
C VAL A 70 -16.84 27.93 18.35
N GLU A 71 -18.09 27.59 18.05
CA GLU A 71 -19.24 27.67 18.97
C GLU A 71 -20.21 26.53 18.68
N GLY A 72 -20.94 26.05 19.70
CA GLY A 72 -22.01 25.07 19.52
C GLY A 72 -21.55 23.61 19.50
N GLN A 73 -20.44 23.27 20.17
CA GLN A 73 -20.03 21.86 20.30
C GLN A 73 -21.13 20.99 20.95
N SER A 74 -21.86 21.54 21.92
CA SER A 74 -23.02 20.84 22.51
C SER A 74 -24.11 20.49 21.49
N VAL A 75 -24.30 21.32 20.45
CA VAL A 75 -25.21 21.03 19.34
C VAL A 75 -24.65 19.90 18.48
N VAL A 76 -23.35 19.97 18.15
CA VAL A 76 -22.66 18.87 17.43
C VAL A 76 -22.84 17.55 18.17
N ASP A 77 -22.68 17.54 19.49
CA ASP A 77 -22.80 16.36 20.34
C ASP A 77 -24.23 15.79 20.42
N THR A 78 -25.25 16.57 20.02
CA THR A 78 -26.65 16.11 19.97
C THR A 78 -27.06 15.52 18.63
N ILE A 79 -26.25 15.70 17.57
CA ILE A 79 -26.57 15.21 16.23
C ILE A 79 -26.53 13.67 16.20
N ALA A 80 -27.58 13.08 15.64
CA ALA A 80 -27.78 11.65 15.56
C ALA A 80 -27.80 11.15 14.10
N GLN A 81 -27.59 9.84 13.94
CA GLN A 81 -27.71 9.21 12.62
C GLN A 81 -29.12 9.43 12.04
N GLY A 82 -29.17 9.89 10.79
CA GLY A 82 -30.43 10.19 10.10
C GLY A 82 -30.81 11.67 10.12
N ASP A 83 -30.16 12.49 10.94
CA ASP A 83 -30.31 13.94 10.88
C ASP A 83 -29.90 14.48 9.50
N LYS A 84 -30.62 15.50 9.03
CA LYS A 84 -30.46 16.05 7.68
C LYS A 84 -29.90 17.45 7.71
N ILE A 85 -28.85 17.67 6.93
CA ILE A 85 -28.37 19.02 6.61
C ILE A 85 -29.41 19.67 5.70
N LYS A 86 -30.12 20.67 6.21
CA LYS A 86 -31.12 21.42 5.44
C LYS A 86 -30.51 22.59 4.68
N HIS A 87 -29.53 23.25 5.30
CA HIS A 87 -28.90 24.45 4.78
C HIS A 87 -27.47 24.55 5.29
N VAL A 88 -26.58 25.06 4.44
CA VAL A 88 -25.20 25.41 4.80
C VAL A 88 -24.95 26.81 4.27
N GLU A 89 -24.52 27.69 5.16
CA GLU A 89 -24.12 29.05 4.81
C GLU A 89 -22.60 29.18 4.98
N ILE A 90 -21.92 29.74 3.98
CA ILE A 90 -20.48 29.98 4.03
C ILE A 90 -20.26 31.48 4.26
N LEU A 91 -19.90 31.83 5.49
CA LEU A 91 -19.56 33.20 5.86
C LEU A 91 -18.07 33.47 5.59
N ARG A 92 -17.78 34.33 4.61
CA ARG A 92 -16.40 34.74 4.27
C ARG A 92 -16.00 35.96 5.09
N LYS A 93 -15.03 35.81 5.99
CA LYS A 93 -14.51 36.90 6.84
C LYS A 93 -13.09 37.29 6.45
N GLY A 94 -12.91 38.57 6.10
CA GLY A 94 -11.63 39.16 5.74
C GLY A 94 -11.26 39.02 4.27
N GLU A 95 -10.33 39.88 3.82
CA GLU A 95 -10.02 40.08 2.40
C GLU A 95 -9.64 38.77 1.68
N ARG A 96 -8.75 37.97 2.28
CA ARG A 96 -8.30 36.68 1.71
C ARG A 96 -9.46 35.70 1.49
N ALA A 97 -10.42 35.63 2.41
CA ALA A 97 -11.55 34.73 2.30
C ALA A 97 -12.56 35.24 1.26
N THR A 98 -12.77 36.56 1.21
CA THR A 98 -13.68 37.20 0.24
C THR A 98 -13.14 37.18 -1.19
N SER A 99 -11.83 37.25 -1.38
CA SER A 99 -11.20 37.18 -2.71
C SER A 99 -10.96 35.75 -3.20
N PHE A 100 -11.04 34.75 -2.31
CA PHE A 100 -10.85 33.35 -2.67
C PHE A 100 -11.92 32.87 -3.65
N THR A 101 -11.48 32.54 -4.86
CA THR A 101 -12.32 32.08 -5.95
C THR A 101 -11.80 30.73 -6.45
N VAL A 102 -12.70 29.76 -6.58
CA VAL A 102 -12.41 28.45 -7.17
C VAL A 102 -13.32 28.29 -8.38
N THR A 103 -12.71 28.17 -9.55
CA THR A 103 -13.40 27.78 -10.78
C THR A 103 -13.19 26.30 -11.06
N ARG A 104 -14.04 25.72 -11.90
CA ARG A 104 -13.88 24.32 -12.34
C ARG A 104 -12.52 24.09 -12.99
N GLU A 105 -12.03 25.06 -13.75
CA GLU A 105 -10.73 25.02 -14.43
C GLU A 105 -9.60 25.01 -13.41
N SER A 106 -9.59 25.97 -12.46
CA SER A 106 -8.55 26.05 -11.42
C SER A 106 -8.49 24.78 -10.56
N PHE A 107 -9.64 24.21 -10.23
CA PHE A 107 -9.74 22.97 -9.46
C PHE A 107 -9.27 21.76 -10.28
N THR A 108 -9.65 21.68 -11.55
CA THR A 108 -9.22 20.58 -12.43
C THR A 108 -7.70 20.61 -12.62
N GLN A 109 -7.11 21.78 -12.82
CA GLN A 109 -5.65 21.92 -12.94
C GLN A 109 -4.95 21.47 -11.65
N TYR A 110 -5.45 21.90 -10.49
CA TYR A 110 -4.93 21.44 -9.21
C TYR A 110 -4.92 19.91 -9.08
N VAL A 111 -6.03 19.25 -9.40
CA VAL A 111 -6.11 17.77 -9.34
C VAL A 111 -5.11 17.12 -10.29
N LEU A 112 -5.03 17.60 -11.54
CA LEU A 112 -4.10 17.07 -12.54
C LEU A 112 -2.63 17.24 -12.13
N GLU A 113 -2.26 18.40 -11.59
CA GLU A 113 -0.90 18.68 -11.11
C GLU A 113 -0.49 17.72 -9.99
N VAL A 114 -1.39 17.45 -9.04
CA VAL A 114 -1.12 16.50 -7.95
C VAL A 114 -1.05 15.07 -8.48
N GLU A 115 -1.93 14.67 -9.40
CA GLU A 115 -1.84 13.35 -10.05
C GLU A 115 -0.51 13.16 -10.78
N GLU A 116 -0.06 14.16 -11.56
CA GLU A 116 1.23 14.11 -12.22
C GLU A 116 2.38 14.02 -11.22
N LYS A 117 2.35 14.81 -10.15
CA LYS A 117 3.37 14.79 -9.11
C LYS A 117 3.44 13.42 -8.44
N ASN A 118 2.29 12.82 -8.15
CA ASN A 118 2.19 11.48 -7.56
C ASN A 118 2.73 10.41 -8.52
N LYS A 119 2.35 10.45 -9.81
CA LYS A 119 2.90 9.55 -10.84
C LYS A 119 4.42 9.69 -10.97
N LYS A 120 4.94 10.92 -10.98
CA LYS A 120 6.39 11.18 -11.02
C LYS A 120 7.09 10.66 -9.76
N ALA A 121 6.50 10.83 -8.58
CA ALA A 121 7.05 10.32 -7.33
C ALA A 121 7.08 8.79 -7.30
N GLN A 122 5.99 8.13 -7.71
CA GLN A 122 5.92 6.68 -7.84
C GLN A 122 6.94 6.14 -8.85
N GLY A 123 7.05 6.79 -10.03
CA GLY A 123 8.05 6.42 -11.03
C GLY A 123 9.49 6.56 -10.53
N LYS A 124 9.77 7.59 -9.71
CA LYS A 124 11.09 7.74 -9.06
C LYS A 124 11.36 6.64 -8.02
N GLU A 125 10.37 6.29 -7.21
CA GLU A 125 10.53 5.22 -6.21
C GLU A 125 10.71 3.87 -6.88
N GLN A 126 9.95 3.58 -7.93
CA GLN A 126 10.12 2.38 -8.74
C GLN A 126 11.51 2.34 -9.39
N ALA A 127 11.95 3.45 -9.99
CA ALA A 127 13.29 3.53 -10.59
C ALA A 127 14.41 3.34 -9.56
N LYS A 128 14.22 3.86 -8.34
CA LYS A 128 15.15 3.67 -7.23
C LYS A 128 15.20 2.21 -6.78
N LEU A 129 14.04 1.56 -6.67
CA LEU A 129 13.94 0.14 -6.36
C LEU A 129 14.60 -0.72 -7.44
N ASP A 130 14.35 -0.44 -8.72
CA ASP A 130 14.98 -1.16 -9.83
C ASP A 130 16.50 -0.95 -9.85
N ALA A 131 16.98 0.26 -9.53
CA ALA A 131 18.40 0.54 -9.37
C ALA A 131 19.00 -0.23 -8.18
N GLU A 132 18.31 -0.29 -7.05
CA GLU A 132 18.73 -1.06 -5.87
C GLU A 132 18.84 -2.55 -6.20
N LEU A 133 17.81 -3.12 -6.84
CA LEU A 133 17.78 -4.52 -7.25
C LEU A 133 18.91 -4.84 -8.24
N LYS A 134 19.15 -3.96 -9.21
CA LYS A 134 20.26 -4.10 -10.16
C LYS A 134 21.63 -4.02 -9.47
N ASN A 135 21.79 -3.11 -8.52
CA ASN A 135 23.07 -2.95 -7.79
C ASN A 135 23.34 -4.15 -6.88
N ARG A 136 22.30 -4.68 -6.23
CA ARG A 136 22.43 -5.81 -5.29
C ARG A 136 22.51 -7.16 -5.99
N PHE A 137 21.88 -7.30 -7.16
CA PHE A 137 21.85 -8.52 -7.95
C PHE A 137 22.18 -8.22 -9.43
N PRO A 138 23.42 -7.78 -9.73
CA PRO A 138 23.80 -7.36 -11.08
C PRO A 138 23.73 -8.48 -12.12
N ASP A 139 23.94 -9.73 -11.69
CA ASP A 139 23.94 -10.92 -12.55
C ASP A 139 22.57 -11.61 -12.61
N ALA A 140 21.51 -10.95 -12.13
CA ALA A 140 20.18 -11.55 -12.08
C ALA A 140 19.60 -11.72 -13.49
N THR A 141 19.17 -12.94 -13.80
CA THR A 141 18.34 -13.22 -14.97
C THR A 141 16.89 -12.86 -14.65
N ILE A 142 16.20 -12.18 -15.57
CA ILE A 142 14.81 -11.77 -15.41
C ILE A 142 13.93 -12.61 -16.36
N THR A 143 12.90 -13.25 -15.83
CA THR A 143 11.94 -14.02 -16.61
C THR A 143 10.79 -13.12 -17.11
N PRO A 144 9.96 -13.59 -18.07
CA PRO A 144 8.81 -12.82 -18.56
C PRO A 144 7.77 -12.46 -17.49
N SER A 145 7.67 -13.24 -16.42
CA SER A 145 6.77 -12.96 -15.28
C SER A 145 7.32 -11.89 -14.33
N GLY A 146 8.59 -11.49 -14.50
CA GLY A 146 9.28 -10.54 -13.63
C GLY A 146 10.03 -11.19 -12.47
N LEU A 147 9.97 -12.52 -12.31
CA LEU A 147 10.87 -13.24 -11.40
C LEU A 147 12.32 -12.96 -11.81
N ARG A 148 13.16 -12.60 -10.83
CA ARG A 148 14.61 -12.50 -11.05
C ARG A 148 15.34 -13.57 -10.25
N TYR A 149 16.42 -14.11 -10.78
CA TYR A 149 17.23 -15.08 -10.04
C TYR A 149 18.72 -15.01 -10.39
N VAL A 150 19.55 -15.42 -9.43
CA VAL A 150 21.00 -15.60 -9.58
C VAL A 150 21.33 -17.05 -9.23
N VAL A 151 21.95 -17.79 -10.16
CA VAL A 151 22.44 -19.14 -9.89
C VAL A 151 23.70 -19.04 -9.04
N LYS A 152 23.65 -19.55 -7.81
CA LYS A 152 24.79 -19.59 -6.88
C LYS A 152 25.64 -20.84 -7.06
N LYS A 153 24.99 -21.96 -7.36
CA LYS A 153 25.63 -23.25 -7.63
C LYS A 153 24.79 -24.01 -8.63
N ALA A 154 25.40 -24.47 -9.72
CA ALA A 154 24.71 -25.31 -10.69
C ALA A 154 24.35 -26.67 -10.08
N GLY A 155 23.17 -27.19 -10.42
CA GLY A 155 22.79 -28.58 -10.13
C GLY A 155 23.30 -29.55 -11.18
N ASP A 156 22.72 -30.75 -11.22
CA ASP A 156 23.12 -31.80 -12.16
C ASP A 156 22.66 -31.58 -13.61
N GLY A 157 21.71 -30.66 -13.83
CA GLY A 157 21.16 -30.33 -15.15
C GLY A 157 20.42 -31.46 -15.87
N LYS A 158 20.11 -32.58 -15.19
CA LYS A 158 19.57 -33.79 -15.86
C LYS A 158 18.07 -33.73 -16.07
N LYS A 159 17.35 -33.26 -15.04
CA LYS A 159 15.89 -33.16 -15.02
C LYS A 159 15.47 -31.95 -14.19
N ASN A 160 14.22 -31.55 -14.38
CA ASN A 160 13.58 -30.54 -13.57
C ASN A 160 12.30 -31.11 -12.93
N PRO A 161 11.91 -30.63 -11.74
CA PRO A 161 10.64 -30.97 -11.13
C PRO A 161 9.43 -30.63 -12.02
N ALA A 162 8.41 -31.49 -12.01
CA ALA A 162 7.14 -31.21 -12.68
C ALA A 162 6.09 -30.61 -11.72
N TYR A 163 5.07 -29.96 -12.27
CA TYR A 163 3.91 -29.50 -11.48
C TYR A 163 3.28 -30.66 -10.69
N GLY A 164 2.93 -30.42 -9.43
CA GLY A 164 2.42 -31.43 -8.49
C GLY A 164 3.48 -32.36 -7.88
N GLN A 165 4.73 -32.32 -8.36
CA GLN A 165 5.81 -33.12 -7.77
C GLN A 165 6.25 -32.56 -6.42
N LYS A 166 6.60 -33.47 -5.49
CA LYS A 166 7.18 -33.09 -4.20
C LYS A 166 8.67 -32.80 -4.35
N VAL A 167 9.10 -31.64 -3.89
CA VAL A 167 10.50 -31.24 -3.82
C VAL A 167 10.96 -31.18 -2.36
N THR A 168 12.24 -31.44 -2.13
CA THR A 168 12.90 -31.22 -0.84
C THR A 168 13.93 -30.10 -1.00
N VAL A 169 13.84 -29.07 -0.16
CA VAL A 169 14.68 -27.87 -0.28
C VAL A 169 15.26 -27.42 1.06
N HIS A 170 16.41 -26.78 1.00
CA HIS A 170 16.81 -25.81 2.02
C HIS A 170 16.51 -24.40 1.53
N TYR A 171 16.06 -23.51 2.42
CA TYR A 171 15.87 -22.12 2.05
C TYR A 171 16.02 -21.16 3.23
N THR A 172 16.29 -19.91 2.90
CA THR A 172 16.14 -18.74 3.78
C THR A 172 15.43 -17.63 3.01
N GLY A 173 14.28 -17.19 3.53
CA GLY A 173 13.48 -16.09 3.00
C GLY A 173 13.69 -14.80 3.81
N SER A 174 13.97 -13.71 3.12
CA SER A 174 14.20 -12.39 3.71
C SER A 174 13.56 -11.29 2.87
N LEU A 175 13.33 -10.13 3.48
CA LEU A 175 12.92 -8.92 2.76
C LEU A 175 14.15 -8.20 2.19
N LEU A 176 13.92 -7.17 1.36
CA LEU A 176 15.01 -6.35 0.82
C LEU A 176 15.82 -5.64 1.91
N ASP A 177 15.22 -5.29 3.04
CA ASP A 177 15.94 -4.73 4.20
C ASP A 177 16.85 -5.75 4.92
N GLY A 178 16.85 -7.02 4.50
CA GLY A 178 17.63 -8.11 5.09
C GLY A 178 16.96 -8.84 6.26
N ARG A 179 15.77 -8.40 6.67
CA ARG A 179 15.00 -9.07 7.73
C ARG A 179 14.56 -10.45 7.25
N VAL A 180 15.12 -11.49 7.85
CA VAL A 180 14.73 -12.89 7.61
C VAL A 180 13.38 -13.14 8.26
N PHE A 181 12.42 -13.62 7.46
CA PHE A 181 11.09 -13.98 7.95
C PHE A 181 10.89 -15.49 8.07
N ASP A 182 11.65 -16.29 7.32
CA ASP A 182 11.54 -17.74 7.37
C ASP A 182 12.86 -18.43 6.95
N SER A 183 13.20 -19.58 7.54
CA SER A 183 14.39 -20.34 7.17
C SER A 183 14.30 -21.80 7.62
N SER A 184 14.38 -22.74 6.67
CA SER A 184 14.48 -24.17 7.01
C SER A 184 15.86 -24.54 7.56
N VAL A 185 16.90 -23.80 7.17
CA VAL A 185 18.26 -23.98 7.70
C VAL A 185 18.31 -23.67 9.20
N ARG A 186 17.66 -22.57 9.64
CA ARG A 186 17.55 -22.24 11.08
C ARG A 186 16.75 -23.28 11.87
N ARG A 187 15.80 -23.97 11.23
CA ARG A 187 15.06 -25.09 11.84
C ARG A 187 15.87 -26.40 11.90
N GLY A 188 16.99 -26.49 11.18
CA GLY A 188 17.87 -27.65 11.18
C GLY A 188 17.40 -28.82 10.32
N SER A 189 16.30 -28.69 9.58
CA SER A 189 15.78 -29.75 8.69
C SER A 189 15.27 -29.19 7.36
N PRO A 190 15.48 -29.88 6.22
CA PRO A 190 14.90 -29.50 4.94
C PRO A 190 13.37 -29.41 4.99
N ALA A 191 12.81 -28.56 4.14
CA ALA A 191 11.38 -28.47 3.95
C ALA A 191 10.94 -29.25 2.70
N GLN A 192 9.72 -29.78 2.73
CA GLN A 192 9.11 -30.46 1.59
C GLN A 192 7.87 -29.71 1.14
N PHE A 193 7.75 -29.50 -0.16
CA PHE A 193 6.63 -28.79 -0.77
C PHE A 193 6.20 -29.52 -2.04
N ALA A 194 4.92 -29.42 -2.41
CA ALA A 194 4.47 -29.79 -3.74
C ALA A 194 4.46 -28.55 -4.64
N ILE A 195 4.94 -28.68 -5.88
CA ILE A 195 4.86 -27.60 -6.87
C ILE A 195 3.39 -27.34 -7.21
N GLY A 196 2.98 -26.08 -7.13
CA GLY A 196 1.59 -25.63 -7.25
C GLY A 196 0.93 -25.27 -5.91
N GLU A 197 1.57 -25.58 -4.77
CA GLU A 197 1.04 -25.28 -3.43
C GLU A 197 1.83 -24.19 -2.69
N VAL A 198 2.80 -23.57 -3.37
CA VAL A 198 3.61 -22.45 -2.86
C VAL A 198 3.41 -21.21 -3.72
N ILE A 199 4.00 -20.07 -3.32
CA ILE A 199 3.89 -18.82 -4.08
C ILE A 199 4.37 -18.98 -5.52
N GLU A 200 3.77 -18.23 -6.45
CA GLU A 200 4.01 -18.40 -7.88
C GLU A 200 5.48 -18.28 -8.28
N GLY A 201 6.23 -17.37 -7.64
CA GLY A 201 7.66 -17.23 -7.89
C GLY A 201 8.47 -18.49 -7.54
N TRP A 202 8.02 -19.27 -6.54
CA TRP A 202 8.61 -20.57 -6.22
C TRP A 202 8.20 -21.65 -7.20
N ASN A 203 6.91 -21.70 -7.58
CA ASN A 203 6.41 -22.66 -8.57
C ASN A 203 7.20 -22.53 -9.87
N GLU A 204 7.34 -21.30 -10.37
CA GLU A 204 8.12 -21.00 -11.58
C GLU A 204 9.61 -21.36 -11.41
N ALA A 205 10.24 -20.92 -10.32
CA ALA A 205 11.67 -21.13 -10.12
C ALA A 205 12.03 -22.63 -10.02
N LEU A 206 11.32 -23.38 -9.18
CA LEU A 206 11.64 -24.78 -8.91
C LEU A 206 11.50 -25.66 -10.16
N MET A 207 10.51 -25.41 -11.02
CA MET A 207 10.35 -26.13 -12.28
C MET A 207 11.47 -25.89 -13.30
N THR A 208 12.36 -24.92 -13.04
CA THR A 208 13.53 -24.64 -13.90
C THR A 208 14.86 -24.97 -13.21
N MET A 209 14.83 -25.49 -11.98
CA MET A 209 16.00 -25.92 -11.22
C MET A 209 16.26 -27.41 -11.38
N SER A 210 17.51 -27.82 -11.17
CA SER A 210 17.95 -29.21 -11.14
C SER A 210 18.44 -29.63 -9.75
N ALA A 211 18.61 -30.93 -9.50
CA ALA A 211 19.00 -31.41 -8.19
C ALA A 211 20.41 -30.93 -7.81
N GLY A 212 20.58 -30.48 -6.56
CA GLY A 212 21.81 -29.88 -6.02
C GLY A 212 22.01 -28.40 -6.38
N GLU A 213 21.09 -27.80 -7.14
CA GLU A 213 21.19 -26.41 -7.57
C GLU A 213 20.86 -25.44 -6.42
N GLN A 214 21.62 -24.36 -6.33
CA GLN A 214 21.36 -23.24 -5.42
C GLN A 214 21.08 -21.96 -6.21
N ARG A 215 19.98 -21.28 -5.89
CA ARG A 215 19.59 -19.99 -6.48
C ARG A 215 19.22 -18.99 -5.40
N THR A 216 19.58 -17.73 -5.64
CA THR A 216 18.91 -16.61 -5.00
C THR A 216 17.76 -16.18 -5.91
N LEU A 217 16.54 -16.23 -5.42
CA LEU A 217 15.32 -15.75 -6.08
C LEU A 217 14.98 -14.35 -5.55
N ILE A 218 14.62 -13.45 -6.45
CA ILE A 218 14.14 -12.10 -6.18
C ILE A 218 12.73 -12.03 -6.72
N ILE A 219 11.77 -12.25 -5.84
CA ILE A 219 10.37 -12.46 -6.19
C ILE A 219 9.65 -11.12 -6.04
N PRO A 220 9.08 -10.55 -7.13
CA PRO A 220 8.26 -9.36 -7.05
C PRO A 220 6.93 -9.67 -6.32
N PRO A 221 6.26 -8.65 -5.76
CA PRO A 221 5.06 -8.88 -4.95
C PRO A 221 3.96 -9.63 -5.70
N GLU A 222 3.81 -9.43 -7.02
CA GLU A 222 2.85 -10.11 -7.89
C GLU A 222 3.04 -11.63 -7.94
N LEU A 223 4.26 -12.12 -7.69
CA LEU A 223 4.60 -13.55 -7.64
C LEU A 223 4.77 -14.06 -6.19
N GLY A 224 4.47 -13.21 -5.21
CA GLY A 224 4.57 -13.47 -3.78
C GLY A 224 3.24 -13.27 -3.06
N TYR A 225 3.17 -12.29 -2.16
CA TYR A 225 1.98 -11.99 -1.34
C TYR A 225 1.22 -10.72 -1.76
N GLY A 226 1.59 -10.12 -2.90
CA GLY A 226 0.88 -9.02 -3.54
C GLY A 226 0.73 -7.76 -2.69
N THR A 227 -0.35 -7.02 -2.98
CA THR A 227 -0.70 -5.75 -2.32
C THR A 227 -1.12 -5.92 -0.87
N MET A 228 -1.45 -7.13 -0.43
CA MET A 228 -1.90 -7.40 0.94
C MET A 228 -0.74 -7.81 1.87
N GLY A 229 0.28 -8.47 1.34
CA GLY A 229 1.33 -9.07 2.16
C GLY A 229 0.82 -10.27 2.98
N TYR A 230 1.58 -10.64 4.01
CA TYR A 230 1.20 -11.66 4.98
C TYR A 230 1.17 -11.06 6.40
N PRO A 231 0.00 -11.04 7.07
CA PRO A 231 -0.18 -10.35 8.34
C PRO A 231 0.92 -10.64 9.36
N GLY A 232 1.51 -9.57 9.92
CA GLY A 232 2.54 -9.66 10.97
C GLY A 232 3.94 -10.06 10.52
N VAL A 233 4.13 -10.49 9.25
CA VAL A 233 5.41 -11.03 8.78
C VAL A 233 5.89 -10.33 7.51
N ILE A 234 5.05 -10.24 6.48
CA ILE A 234 5.41 -9.72 5.15
C ILE A 234 4.57 -8.48 4.86
N PRO A 235 5.19 -7.30 4.66
CA PRO A 235 4.48 -6.08 4.31
C PRO A 235 3.76 -6.17 2.95
N PRO A 236 2.74 -5.33 2.71
CA PRO A 236 2.19 -5.03 1.40
C PRO A 236 3.28 -4.70 0.36
N ASN A 237 3.11 -5.18 -0.88
CA ASN A 237 3.98 -4.89 -2.03
C ASN A 237 5.48 -5.21 -1.80
N ALA A 238 5.78 -6.14 -0.89
CA ALA A 238 7.15 -6.49 -0.57
C ALA A 238 7.77 -7.41 -1.63
N TYR A 239 8.98 -7.07 -2.07
CA TYR A 239 9.88 -8.02 -2.73
C TYR A 239 10.42 -9.03 -1.72
N LEU A 240 10.50 -10.29 -2.14
CA LEU A 240 11.02 -11.38 -1.32
C LEU A 240 12.32 -11.89 -1.90
N ILE A 241 13.33 -12.04 -1.05
CA ILE A 241 14.62 -12.63 -1.39
C ILE A 241 14.69 -14.02 -0.78
N PHE A 242 14.82 -15.05 -1.61
CA PHE A 242 14.98 -16.42 -1.16
C PHE A 242 16.29 -17.01 -1.65
N ASP A 243 17.15 -17.42 -0.72
CA ASP A 243 18.23 -18.34 -1.06
C ASP A 243 17.67 -19.76 -0.94
N VAL A 244 17.65 -20.50 -2.05
CA VAL A 244 17.05 -21.83 -2.16
C VAL A 244 18.09 -22.83 -2.65
N GLU A 245 18.15 -24.00 -2.01
CA GLU A 245 18.85 -25.19 -2.47
C GLU A 245 17.83 -26.28 -2.77
N LEU A 246 17.76 -26.74 -4.02
CA LEU A 246 16.95 -27.88 -4.41
C LEU A 246 17.74 -29.17 -4.14
N ILE A 247 17.39 -29.89 -3.07
CA ILE A 247 18.13 -31.09 -2.65
C ILE A 247 17.75 -32.27 -3.54
N LYS A 248 16.44 -32.52 -3.71
CA LYS A 248 15.89 -33.62 -4.52
C LYS A 248 14.41 -33.41 -4.82
N PHE A 249 13.89 -34.15 -5.79
CA PHE A 249 12.48 -34.16 -6.21
C PHE A 249 12.12 -35.51 -6.84
#